data_AF-A0A2E9NVF7-F1
#
_entry.id   AF-A0A2E9NVF7-F1
#
_cell.length_a   1.000
_cell.length_b   1.000
_cell.length_c   1.000
_cell.angle_alpha   90.00
_cell.angle_beta   90.00
_cell.angle_gamma   90.00
#
_symmetry.space_group_name_H-M   'P 1'
#
loop_
_entity.id
_entity.type
_entity.pdbx_description
1 polymer ?
#
loop_
_entity_poly.entity_id
_entity_poly.type
_entity_poly.pdbx_seq_one_letter_code
_entity_poly.pdbx_strand_id
1 'polypeptide(L)'
;MTPSFGDAAGDMCDRLASIAADPDHQAEPIGYSAIDGQLVINACGDAINYAPHNGRYWIQLGRGYLKLDQGRAMLAAFEKAKALKYPAAWFALAVVYHTGNGSVEVDLDRAESLYLEAYRRGIGYAALGLARLYDEAGSPVFDAGKAAIWQSRFDLFIN
;
A
#
# COMPACT_ATOMS: atom_id res chain seq x y z
N MET A 1 16.05 3.94 28.65
CA MET A 1 16.02 5.17 27.84
C MET A 1 14.56 5.48 27.56
N THR A 2 14.11 6.71 27.77
CA THR A 2 12.74 7.15 27.41
C THR A 2 12.68 7.39 25.90
N PRO A 3 11.64 6.91 25.19
CA PRO A 3 11.48 7.18 23.77
C PRO A 3 11.45 8.69 23.49
N SER A 4 12.04 9.14 22.38
CA SER A 4 11.89 10.53 21.94
C SER A 4 10.45 10.76 21.45
N PHE A 5 10.02 12.02 21.36
CA PHE A 5 8.71 12.34 20.80
C PHE A 5 8.56 11.85 19.35
N GLY A 6 9.64 11.84 18.56
CA GLY A 6 9.66 11.30 17.21
C GLY A 6 9.45 9.78 17.18
N ASP A 7 10.06 9.05 18.12
CA ASP A 7 9.86 7.60 18.24
C ASP A 7 8.40 7.28 18.60
N ALA A 8 7.83 8.03 19.56
CA ALA A 8 6.43 7.85 19.96
C ALA A 8 5.43 8.16 18.82
N ALA A 9 5.71 9.18 18.00
CA ALA A 9 4.87 9.52 16.85
C ALA A 9 4.96 8.44 15.75
N GLY A 10 6.18 7.95 15.46
CA GLY A 10 6.41 6.83 14.54
C GLY A 10 5.68 5.57 14.96
N ASP A 11 5.84 5.16 16.21
CA ASP A 11 5.18 3.99 16.79
C ASP A 11 3.64 4.08 16.71
N MET A 12 3.09 5.29 16.89
CA MET A 12 1.64 5.50 16.77
C MET A 12 1.17 5.38 15.33
N CYS A 13 1.89 5.99 14.38
CA CYS A 13 1.60 5.84 12.94
C CYS A 13 1.63 4.35 12.54
N ASP A 14 2.68 3.63 12.94
CA ASP A 14 2.86 2.21 12.62
C ASP A 14 1.70 1.37 13.19
N ARG A 15 1.31 1.55 14.47
CA ARG A 15 0.18 0.80 15.06
C ARG A 15 -1.17 1.11 14.40
N LEU A 16 -1.40 2.36 14.00
CA LEU A 16 -2.67 2.80 13.44
C LEU A 16 -2.80 2.53 11.94
N ALA A 17 -1.72 2.16 11.26
CA ALA A 17 -1.72 2.07 9.80
C ALA A 17 -0.77 1.02 9.22
N SER A 18 -0.27 0.06 10.01
CA SER A 18 0.52 -1.08 9.51
C SER A 18 -0.21 -1.90 8.44
N ILE A 19 0.56 -2.48 7.53
CA ILE A 19 0.11 -3.05 6.26
C ILE A 19 0.68 -4.46 6.11
N ALA A 20 -0.19 -5.44 5.92
CA ALA A 20 0.24 -6.84 5.82
C ALA A 20 1.12 -7.10 4.58
N ALA A 21 0.88 -6.33 3.51
CA ALA A 21 1.68 -6.40 2.28
C ALA A 21 3.08 -5.78 2.40
N ASP A 22 3.36 -5.03 3.46
CA ASP A 22 4.64 -4.33 3.64
C ASP A 22 5.61 -5.19 4.46
N PRO A 23 6.66 -5.79 3.86
CA PRO A 23 7.59 -6.67 4.58
C PRO A 23 8.38 -5.93 5.68
N ASP A 24 8.49 -4.61 5.59
CA ASP A 24 9.23 -3.78 6.54
C ASP A 24 8.31 -3.14 7.60
N HIS A 25 7.07 -3.63 7.75
CA HIS A 25 6.12 -3.11 8.74
C HIS A 25 6.68 -3.23 10.18
N GLN A 26 6.42 -2.22 11.02
CA GLN A 26 6.97 -2.16 12.39
C GLN A 26 5.93 -2.39 13.49
N ALA A 27 4.69 -2.70 13.11
CA ALA A 27 3.62 -3.06 14.03
C ALA A 27 2.71 -4.12 13.41
N GLU A 28 1.88 -4.78 14.22
CA GLU A 28 0.89 -5.74 13.75
C GLU A 28 0.00 -5.12 12.65
N PRO A 29 -0.11 -5.76 11.47
CA PRO A 29 -0.96 -5.27 10.39
C PRO A 29 -2.41 -5.07 10.81
N ILE A 30 -2.99 -3.94 10.41
CA ILE A 30 -4.40 -3.66 10.67
C ILE A 30 -5.24 -3.75 9.38
N GLY A 31 -6.40 -4.39 9.50
CA GLY A 31 -7.37 -4.48 8.41
C GLY A 31 -7.93 -3.11 8.01
N TYR A 32 -8.23 -2.93 6.72
CA TYR A 32 -8.70 -1.65 6.17
C TYR A 32 -10.01 -1.15 6.82
N SER A 33 -10.89 -2.06 7.23
CA SER A 33 -12.13 -1.72 7.93
C SER A 33 -11.89 -1.05 9.29
N ALA A 34 -10.83 -1.45 10.00
CA ALA A 34 -10.50 -0.97 11.34
C ALA A 34 -9.72 0.36 11.37
N ILE A 35 -9.33 0.88 10.20
CA ILE A 35 -8.62 2.17 10.12
C ILE A 35 -9.54 3.31 10.55
N ASP A 36 -9.09 4.12 11.50
CA ASP A 36 -9.59 5.49 11.69
C ASP A 36 -8.73 6.45 10.86
N GLY A 37 -9.29 6.96 9.77
CA GLY A 37 -8.54 7.77 8.80
C GLY A 37 -7.99 9.07 9.40
N GLN A 38 -8.74 9.71 10.31
CA GLN A 38 -8.32 10.98 10.90
C GLN A 38 -7.18 10.76 11.91
N LEU A 39 -7.26 9.71 12.73
CA LEU A 39 -6.18 9.36 13.66
C LEU A 39 -4.90 8.99 12.91
N VAL A 40 -5.01 8.24 11.80
CA VAL A 40 -3.86 7.92 10.95
C VAL A 40 -3.21 9.17 10.37
N ILE A 41 -4.01 10.08 9.79
CA ILE A 41 -3.48 11.30 9.17
C ILE A 41 -2.71 12.14 10.19
N ASN A 42 -3.26 12.29 11.41
CA ASN A 42 -2.61 13.05 12.47
C ASN A 42 -1.31 12.39 12.91
N ALA A 43 -1.35 11.10 13.29
CA ALA A 43 -0.18 10.39 13.81
C ALA A 43 0.95 10.28 12.77
N CYS A 44 0.62 9.93 11.53
CA CYS A 44 1.61 9.83 10.47
C CYS A 44 2.13 11.19 9.99
N GLY A 45 1.29 12.24 10.04
CA GLY A 45 1.73 13.62 9.82
C GLY A 45 2.78 14.05 10.83
N ASP A 46 2.55 13.78 12.12
CA ASP A 46 3.52 14.03 13.18
C ASP A 46 4.81 13.22 12.96
N ALA A 47 4.70 11.92 12.65
CA ALA A 47 5.86 11.08 12.37
C ALA A 47 6.71 11.59 11.19
N ILE A 48 6.06 12.09 10.13
CA ILE A 48 6.71 12.69 8.95
C ILE A 48 7.41 13.99 9.28
N ASN A 49 6.89 14.80 10.22
CA ASN A 49 7.58 16.02 10.66
C ASN A 49 8.95 15.72 11.28
N TYR A 50 9.10 14.59 11.96
CA TYR A 50 10.37 14.15 12.54
C TYR A 50 11.23 13.33 11.57
N ALA A 51 10.62 12.53 10.69
CA ALA A 51 11.31 11.63 9.77
C ALA A 51 10.76 11.72 8.33
N PRO A 52 10.94 12.86 7.63
CA PRO A 52 10.30 13.12 6.35
C PRO A 52 10.80 12.22 5.20
N HIS A 53 11.93 11.54 5.39
CA HIS A 53 12.50 10.59 4.43
C HIS A 53 12.12 9.14 4.71
N ASN A 54 11.33 8.87 5.77
CA ASN A 54 10.83 7.53 6.02
C ASN A 54 9.62 7.24 5.12
N GLY A 55 9.86 6.48 4.05
CA GLY A 55 8.83 6.14 3.07
C GLY A 55 7.65 5.36 3.66
N ARG A 56 7.87 4.57 4.73
CA ARG A 56 6.80 3.82 5.42
C ARG A 56 5.69 4.74 5.91
N TYR A 57 6.05 5.83 6.58
CA TYR A 57 5.07 6.79 7.13
C TYR A 57 4.25 7.46 6.03
N TRP A 58 4.84 7.71 4.86
CA TRP A 58 4.12 8.26 3.72
C TRP A 58 3.07 7.30 3.15
N ILE A 59 3.35 6.00 3.09
CA ILE A 59 2.35 5.03 2.61
C ILE A 59 1.24 4.86 3.64
N GLN A 60 1.59 4.86 4.92
CA GLN A 60 0.63 4.77 6.00
C GLN A 60 -0.28 6.01 6.05
N LEU A 61 0.28 7.20 5.88
CA LEU A 61 -0.48 8.44 5.70
C LEU A 61 -1.45 8.33 4.51
N GLY A 62 -0.98 7.79 3.37
CA GLY A 62 -1.81 7.56 2.20
C GLY A 62 -3.02 6.66 2.48
N ARG A 63 -2.89 5.65 3.36
CA ARG A 63 -4.05 4.83 3.80
C ARG A 63 -5.07 5.65 4.59
N GLY A 64 -4.62 6.58 5.42
CA GLY A 64 -5.50 7.49 6.15
C GLY A 64 -6.31 8.37 5.20
N TYR A 65 -5.64 8.97 4.20
CA TYR A 65 -6.33 9.75 3.16
C TYR A 65 -7.29 8.90 2.33
N LEU A 66 -6.90 7.69 1.95
CA LEU A 66 -7.76 6.76 1.22
C LEU A 66 -9.02 6.41 2.02
N LYS A 67 -8.88 6.21 3.34
CA LYS A 67 -10.02 5.91 4.23
C LYS A 67 -11.04 7.04 4.32
N LEU A 68 -10.62 8.28 4.09
CA LEU A 68 -11.48 9.46 4.07
C LEU A 68 -11.83 9.93 2.65
N ASP A 69 -11.61 9.09 1.63
CA ASP A 69 -11.83 9.40 0.21
C ASP A 69 -11.10 10.66 -0.29
N GLN A 70 -9.96 11.00 0.33
CA GLN A 70 -9.12 12.14 -0.06
C GLN A 70 -8.11 11.75 -1.15
N GLY A 71 -8.61 11.39 -2.33
CA GLY A 71 -7.83 10.82 -3.43
C GLY A 71 -6.57 11.59 -3.83
N ARG A 72 -6.65 12.92 -3.96
CA ARG A 72 -5.49 13.74 -4.34
C ARG A 72 -4.37 13.69 -3.29
N ALA A 73 -4.72 13.75 -2.01
CA ALA A 73 -3.75 13.70 -0.92
C ALA A 73 -3.16 12.30 -0.77
N MET A 74 -3.99 11.27 -0.92
CA MET A 74 -3.55 9.87 -0.99
C MET A 74 -2.52 9.65 -2.10
N LEU A 75 -2.82 10.06 -3.34
CA LEU A 75 -1.90 9.90 -4.48
C LEU A 75 -0.57 10.62 -4.21
N ALA A 76 -0.63 11.85 -3.70
CA ALA A 76 0.58 12.61 -3.35
C ALA A 76 1.43 11.88 -2.30
N ALA A 77 0.82 11.28 -1.29
CA ALA A 77 1.53 10.52 -0.25
C ALA A 77 2.16 9.23 -0.81
N PHE A 78 1.42 8.46 -1.62
CA PHE A 78 1.96 7.26 -2.26
C PHE A 78 3.09 7.57 -3.26
N GLU A 79 2.95 8.61 -4.07
CA GLU A 79 4.02 9.04 -4.98
C GLU A 79 5.25 9.56 -4.21
N LYS A 80 5.06 10.23 -3.07
CA LYS A 80 6.17 10.62 -2.19
C LYS A 80 6.91 9.40 -1.65
N ALA A 81 6.21 8.36 -1.19
CA ALA A 81 6.82 7.11 -0.76
C ALA A 81 7.56 6.39 -1.89
N LYS A 82 6.98 6.36 -3.10
CA LYS A 82 7.62 5.81 -4.30
C LYS A 82 8.89 6.58 -4.67
N ALA A 83 8.88 7.91 -4.54
CA ALA A 83 10.06 8.76 -4.76
C ALA A 83 11.17 8.46 -3.74
N LEU A 84 10.81 8.14 -2.50
CA LEU A 84 11.71 7.65 -1.44
C LEU A 84 12.11 6.16 -1.63
N LYS A 85 11.70 5.55 -2.74
CA LYS A 85 12.00 4.17 -3.13
C LYS A 85 11.46 3.10 -2.18
N TYR A 86 10.40 3.41 -1.42
CA TYR A 86 9.78 2.45 -0.50
C TYR A 86 8.95 1.40 -1.26
N PRO A 87 9.31 0.11 -1.24
CA PRO A 87 8.71 -0.93 -2.08
C PRO A 87 7.18 -1.02 -2.04
N ALA A 88 6.58 -0.89 -0.86
CA ALA A 88 5.13 -0.99 -0.70
C ALA A 88 4.35 0.14 -1.38
N ALA A 89 5.01 1.24 -1.77
CA ALA A 89 4.38 2.32 -2.53
C ALA A 89 3.95 1.89 -3.94
N TRP A 90 4.71 1.00 -4.59
CA TRP A 90 4.31 0.46 -5.90
C TRP A 90 3.05 -0.38 -5.78
N PHE A 91 2.96 -1.19 -4.73
CA PHE A 91 1.77 -1.99 -4.45
C PHE A 91 0.55 -1.12 -4.14
N ALA A 92 0.71 -0.11 -3.28
CA ALA A 92 -0.38 0.82 -2.95
C ALA A 92 -0.92 1.54 -4.19
N LEU A 93 -0.03 2.03 -5.07
CA LEU A 93 -0.42 2.64 -6.34
C LEU A 93 -1.11 1.63 -7.28
N ALA A 94 -0.61 0.39 -7.35
CA ALA A 94 -1.23 -0.65 -8.17
C ALA A 94 -2.67 -0.94 -7.73
N VAL A 95 -2.92 -1.01 -6.42
CA VAL A 95 -4.26 -1.24 -5.86
C VAL A 95 -5.22 -0.11 -6.23
N VAL A 96 -4.81 1.15 -6.14
CA VAL A 96 -5.73 2.27 -6.45
C VAL A 96 -6.04 2.36 -7.94
N TYR A 97 -5.08 2.13 -8.84
CA TYR A 97 -5.35 2.09 -10.28
C TYR A 97 -6.14 0.84 -10.70
N HIS A 98 -6.00 -0.28 -9.99
CA HIS A 98 -6.80 -1.48 -10.22
C HIS A 98 -8.27 -1.26 -9.81
N THR A 99 -8.50 -0.67 -8.63
CA THR A 99 -9.84 -0.63 -8.01
C THR A 99 -10.61 0.68 -8.23
N GLY A 100 -9.92 1.75 -8.61
CA GLY A 100 -10.50 3.10 -8.69
C GLY A 100 -10.77 3.75 -7.33
N ASN A 101 -10.28 3.16 -6.23
CA ASN A 101 -10.49 3.69 -4.88
C ASN A 101 -9.90 5.10 -4.72
N GLY A 102 -10.55 5.93 -3.88
CA GLY A 102 -10.17 7.33 -3.71
C GLY A 102 -10.51 8.20 -4.92
N SER A 103 -11.52 7.81 -5.72
CA SER A 103 -11.94 8.51 -6.94
C SER A 103 -10.83 8.64 -7.99
N VAL A 104 -9.98 7.63 -8.07
CA VAL A 104 -8.96 7.51 -9.12
C VAL A 104 -9.57 6.77 -10.31
N GLU A 105 -9.25 7.19 -11.53
CA GLU A 105 -9.67 6.48 -12.73
C GLU A 105 -8.97 5.12 -12.81
N VAL A 106 -9.75 4.07 -13.12
CA VAL A 106 -9.20 2.71 -13.28
C VAL A 106 -8.29 2.68 -14.50
N ASP A 107 -7.08 2.14 -14.31
CA ASP A 107 -6.05 2.00 -15.34
C ASP A 107 -5.36 0.64 -15.13
N LEU A 108 -5.84 -0.37 -15.85
CA LEU A 108 -5.44 -1.76 -15.65
C LEU A 108 -4.00 -2.03 -16.13
N ASP A 109 -3.56 -1.39 -17.22
CA ASP A 109 -2.20 -1.51 -17.75
C ASP A 109 -1.18 -0.91 -16.76
N ARG A 110 -1.53 0.24 -16.17
CA ARG A 110 -0.72 0.87 -15.13
C ARG A 110 -0.73 0.04 -13.85
N ALA A 111 -1.87 -0.51 -13.45
CA ALA A 111 -1.98 -1.39 -12.30
C ALA A 111 -1.09 -2.64 -12.47
N GLU A 112 -1.16 -3.31 -13.61
CA GLU A 112 -0.31 -4.48 -13.96
C GLU A 112 1.17 -4.14 -13.81
N SER A 113 1.61 -3.05 -14.46
CA SER A 113 2.99 -2.58 -14.43
C SER A 113 3.49 -2.30 -13.01
N LEU A 114 2.63 -1.69 -12.19
CA LEU A 114 2.96 -1.37 -10.80
C LEU A 114 3.00 -2.62 -9.91
N TYR A 115 2.09 -3.59 -10.09
CA TYR A 115 2.16 -4.85 -9.35
C TYR A 115 3.40 -5.66 -9.73
N LEU A 116 3.72 -5.77 -11.02
CA LEU A 116 4.94 -6.46 -11.48
C LEU A 116 6.18 -5.85 -10.83
N GLU A 117 6.26 -4.52 -10.77
CA GLU A 117 7.37 -3.83 -10.13
C GLU A 117 7.37 -3.99 -8.60
N ALA A 118 6.21 -3.99 -7.94
CA ALA A 118 6.11 -4.28 -6.51
C ALA A 118 6.61 -5.70 -6.19
N TYR A 119 6.23 -6.69 -7.01
CA TYR A 119 6.68 -8.07 -6.86
C TYR A 119 8.20 -8.18 -7.03
N ARG A 120 8.78 -7.53 -8.06
CA ARG A 120 10.24 -7.46 -8.25
C ARG A 120 10.98 -6.83 -7.06
N ARG A 121 10.30 -5.98 -6.29
CA ARG A 121 10.84 -5.32 -5.08
C ARG A 121 10.60 -6.10 -3.79
N GLY A 122 10.11 -7.34 -3.88
CA GLY A 122 9.90 -8.20 -2.72
C GLY A 122 8.52 -8.10 -2.08
N ILE A 123 7.57 -7.39 -2.69
CA ILE A 123 6.19 -7.37 -2.20
C ILE A 123 5.46 -8.63 -2.66
N GLY A 124 5.48 -9.69 -1.84
CA GLY A 124 4.84 -10.97 -2.17
C GLY A 124 3.33 -10.86 -2.43
N TYR A 125 2.63 -9.99 -1.69
CA TYR A 125 1.21 -9.68 -1.92
C TYR A 125 0.90 -9.10 -3.30
N ALA A 126 1.89 -8.58 -4.04
CA ALA A 126 1.68 -8.15 -5.42
C ALA A 126 1.34 -9.32 -6.35
N ALA A 127 1.76 -10.55 -6.03
CA ALA A 127 1.32 -11.74 -6.74
C ALA A 127 -0.18 -11.96 -6.60
N LEU A 128 -0.75 -11.77 -5.40
CA LEU A 128 -2.21 -11.81 -5.21
C LEU A 128 -2.92 -10.70 -5.99
N GLY A 129 -2.33 -9.50 -6.03
CA GLY A 129 -2.85 -8.39 -6.83
C GLY A 129 -2.93 -8.71 -8.32
N LEU A 130 -1.87 -9.31 -8.88
CA LEU A 130 -1.83 -9.77 -10.27
C LEU A 130 -2.79 -10.93 -10.53
N ALA A 131 -2.87 -11.91 -9.62
CA ALA A 131 -3.81 -13.01 -9.74
C ALA A 131 -5.24 -12.48 -9.90
N ARG A 132 -5.64 -11.53 -9.04
CA ARG A 132 -6.97 -10.89 -9.08
C ARG A 132 -7.17 -10.04 -10.34
N LEU A 133 -6.15 -9.31 -10.78
CA LEU A 133 -6.22 -8.47 -11.98
C LEU A 133 -6.57 -9.30 -13.22
N TYR A 134 -5.99 -10.48 -13.36
CA TYR A 134 -6.25 -11.36 -14.51
C TYR A 134 -7.48 -12.26 -14.34
N ASP A 135 -8.03 -12.40 -13.12
CA ASP A 135 -9.18 -13.28 -12.83
C ASP A 135 -10.54 -12.56 -12.91
N GLU A 136 -10.55 -11.27 -13.26
CA GLU A 136 -11.80 -10.51 -13.39
C GLU A 136 -12.50 -10.81 -14.73
N ALA A 137 -13.53 -11.64 -14.67
CA ALA A 137 -14.31 -12.02 -15.85
C ALA A 137 -14.93 -10.78 -16.54
N GLY A 138 -14.68 -10.64 -17.85
CA GLY A 138 -15.15 -9.50 -18.64
C GLY A 138 -14.19 -8.30 -18.65
N SER A 139 -13.12 -8.33 -17.86
CA SER A 139 -12.02 -7.37 -17.94
C SER A 139 -11.23 -7.55 -19.25
N PRO A 140 -10.73 -6.47 -19.88
CA PRO A 140 -9.92 -6.57 -21.09
C PRO A 140 -8.58 -7.29 -20.87
N VAL A 141 -8.12 -7.39 -19.61
CA VAL A 141 -6.89 -8.09 -19.24
C VAL A 141 -7.15 -9.50 -18.71
N PHE A 142 -8.39 -10.00 -18.75
CA PHE A 142 -8.72 -11.34 -18.26
C PHE A 142 -7.86 -12.44 -18.89
N ASP A 143 -7.21 -13.24 -18.05
CA ASP A 143 -6.35 -14.36 -18.44
C ASP A 143 -6.25 -15.37 -17.28
N ALA A 144 -7.09 -16.41 -17.33
CA ALA A 144 -7.13 -17.46 -16.31
C ALA A 144 -5.77 -18.19 -16.13
N GLY A 145 -4.97 -18.30 -17.19
CA GLY A 145 -3.66 -18.93 -17.13
C GLY A 145 -2.67 -18.08 -16.32
N LYS A 146 -2.62 -16.77 -16.60
CA LYS A 146 -1.82 -15.84 -15.80
C LYS A 146 -2.33 -15.75 -14.37
N ALA A 147 -3.65 -15.71 -14.16
CA ALA A 147 -4.25 -15.69 -12.83
C ALA A 147 -3.76 -16.88 -11.98
N ALA A 148 -3.84 -18.10 -12.50
CA ALA A 148 -3.38 -19.30 -11.81
C ALA A 148 -1.87 -19.28 -11.51
N ILE A 149 -1.04 -18.81 -12.46
CA ILE A 149 0.41 -18.68 -12.26
C ILE A 149 0.71 -17.71 -11.11
N TRP A 150 0.06 -16.55 -11.07
CA TRP A 150 0.28 -15.56 -10.01
C TRP A 150 -0.30 -16.00 -8.66
N GLN A 151 -1.43 -16.70 -8.65
CA GLN A 151 -1.98 -17.29 -7.43
C GLN A 151 -0.99 -18.29 -6.82
N SER A 152 -0.42 -19.19 -7.62
CA SER A 152 0.60 -20.14 -7.15
C SER A 152 1.83 -19.44 -6.56
N ARG A 153 2.26 -18.29 -7.13
CA ARG A 153 3.34 -17.49 -6.55
C ARG A 153 2.97 -16.88 -5.20
N PHE A 154 1.72 -16.45 -5.03
CA PHE A 154 1.25 -15.95 -3.74
C PHE A 154 1.16 -17.07 -2.71
N ASP A 155 0.67 -18.25 -3.08
CA ASP A 155 0.57 -19.41 -2.19
C ASP A 155 1.96 -19.85 -1.70
N LEU A 156 2.97 -19.82 -2.58
CA LEU A 156 4.37 -20.07 -2.20
C LEU A 156 4.97 -18.98 -1.30
N PHE A 157 4.44 -17.77 -1.32
CA PHE A 157 4.91 -16.67 -0.48
C PHE A 157 4.35 -16.74 0.95
N ILE A 158 3.12 -17.23 1.12
CA ILE A 158 2.45 -17.30 2.43
C ILE A 158 2.68 -18.64 3.18
N ASN A 159 3.27 -19.64 2.51
CA ASN A 159 3.66 -20.93 3.09
C ASN A 159 5.10 -20.88 3.62
#